data_AF-A0A4Q1BVY7-F1
#
_entry.id   AF-A0A4Q1BVY7-F1
#
_cell.length_a   1.000
_cell.length_b   1.000
_cell.length_c   1.000
_cell.angle_alpha   90.00
_cell.angle_beta   90.00
_cell.angle_gamma   90.00
#
_symmetry.space_group_name_H-M   'P 1'
#
loop_
_entity.id
_entity.type
_entity.pdbx_description
1 polymer ?
#
loop_
_entity_poly.entity_id
_entity_poly.type
_entity_poly.pdbx_seq_one_letter_code
_entity_poly.pdbx_strand_id
1 'polypeptide(L)'
;MLSVLNLLLCLIGMVNIVSAGGPSRIDLSNGERMKRGLPVKTPRKLYNATATSAHLARRSAAPFTGYLVATPQNNGGLKKRTPYDQTSYLYYDTDYGFLRLSTIASDASLFVWTTAGTEQYLGVSDDGDSTSDFGVCASVITIGSGVNMEPNAPGGPTSAIFSQCPTAYDNLTPSQASGQGIQGPIFDTPSSLPAIFSAWFLNQDDTITTDALYWVFDTPYYTDALGMALSASDFEPVDAVQTEQITLEYVASLA
;
A
#
# COMPACT_ATOMS: atom_id res chain seq x y z
N MET A 1 -41.93 -52.67 62.98
CA MET A 1 -40.47 -52.49 63.01
C MET A 1 -39.85 -53.45 62.00
N LEU A 2 -39.13 -52.87 61.03
CA LEU A 2 -38.27 -53.48 60.00
C LEU A 2 -38.90 -54.47 58.99
N SER A 3 -38.49 -54.31 57.73
CA SER A 3 -38.93 -55.04 56.53
C SER A 3 -40.29 -54.56 56.02
N VAL A 4 -40.42 -53.71 54.99
CA VAL A 4 -39.85 -53.84 53.65
C VAL A 4 -39.61 -52.43 53.06
N LEU A 5 -38.69 -51.70 53.68
CA LEU A 5 -38.10 -50.47 53.13
C LEU A 5 -37.06 -50.78 52.01
N ASN A 6 -36.95 -52.04 51.59
CA ASN A 6 -36.03 -52.55 50.57
C ASN A 6 -36.68 -52.81 49.19
N LEU A 7 -37.98 -52.53 49.00
CA LEU A 7 -38.62 -52.69 47.68
C LEU A 7 -38.58 -51.40 46.84
N LEU A 8 -38.28 -50.25 47.46
CA LEU A 8 -38.38 -48.94 46.78
C LEU A 8 -37.06 -48.43 46.20
N LEU A 9 -35.93 -49.11 46.43
CA LEU A 9 -34.58 -48.62 46.05
C LEU A 9 -33.78 -49.52 45.09
N CYS A 10 -34.33 -50.66 44.64
CA CYS A 10 -33.62 -51.61 43.76
C CYS A 10 -34.23 -51.81 42.36
N LEU A 11 -35.18 -50.99 41.92
CA LEU A 11 -35.60 -50.94 40.50
C LEU A 11 -35.38 -49.57 39.86
N ILE A 12 -34.39 -48.84 40.40
CA ILE A 12 -33.62 -47.82 39.68
C ILE A 12 -32.62 -48.58 38.79
N GLY A 13 -33.12 -49.21 37.73
CA GLY A 13 -32.27 -50.07 36.92
C GLY A 13 -33.04 -50.85 35.88
N MET A 14 -33.69 -50.16 34.95
CA MET A 14 -33.69 -50.58 33.54
C MET A 14 -34.25 -49.46 32.66
N VAL A 15 -33.30 -48.68 32.13
CA VAL A 15 -33.27 -48.12 30.78
C VAL A 15 -34.58 -47.48 30.31
N ASN A 16 -34.66 -46.16 30.50
CA ASN A 16 -35.26 -45.30 29.48
C ASN A 16 -34.55 -45.62 28.15
N ILE A 17 -35.17 -46.42 27.30
CA ILE A 17 -34.84 -46.42 25.88
C ILE A 17 -35.39 -45.09 25.39
N VAL A 18 -34.58 -44.04 25.55
CA VAL A 18 -34.64 -42.89 24.67
C VAL A 18 -34.59 -43.49 23.28
N SER A 19 -35.64 -43.26 22.50
CA SER A 19 -35.64 -43.40 21.07
C SER A 19 -34.37 -42.74 20.55
N ALA A 20 -33.31 -43.53 20.38
CA ALA A 20 -32.20 -43.17 19.54
C ALA A 20 -32.82 -43.07 18.16
N GLY A 21 -33.15 -41.85 17.75
CA GLY A 21 -33.21 -41.54 16.34
C GLY A 21 -31.97 -42.17 15.74
N GLY A 22 -32.18 -43.15 14.84
CA GLY A 22 -31.08 -43.88 14.23
C GLY A 22 -30.03 -42.88 13.73
N PRO A 23 -28.74 -43.25 13.73
CA PRO A 23 -27.65 -42.33 13.42
C PRO A 23 -28.05 -41.50 12.21
N SER A 24 -28.13 -40.19 12.41
CA SER A 24 -28.36 -39.25 11.31
C SER A 24 -27.37 -39.67 10.24
N ARG A 25 -27.88 -40.12 9.08
CA ARG A 25 -27.02 -40.50 7.96
C ARG A 25 -26.19 -39.26 7.66
N ILE A 26 -24.94 -39.25 8.10
CA ILE A 26 -23.99 -38.20 7.78
C ILE A 26 -23.90 -38.23 6.27
N ASP A 27 -24.48 -37.22 5.63
CA ASP A 27 -24.62 -37.20 4.20
C ASP A 27 -23.25 -36.82 3.61
N LEU A 28 -22.37 -37.81 3.49
CA LEU A 28 -20.97 -37.63 3.09
C LEU A 28 -20.88 -36.84 1.78
N SER A 29 -20.02 -35.84 1.76
CA SER A 29 -19.67 -35.14 0.52
C SER A 29 -19.02 -36.09 -0.49
N ASN A 30 -19.02 -35.72 -1.77
CA ASN A 30 -18.37 -36.53 -2.81
C ASN A 30 -16.86 -36.69 -2.56
N GLY A 31 -16.20 -35.69 -1.99
CA GLY A 31 -14.78 -35.77 -1.60
C GLY A 31 -14.53 -36.79 -0.50
N GLU A 32 -15.39 -36.86 0.51
CA GLU A 32 -15.28 -37.85 1.59
C GLU A 32 -15.60 -39.27 1.11
N ARG A 33 -16.52 -39.42 0.15
CA ARG A 33 -16.84 -40.71 -0.46
C ARG A 33 -15.66 -41.24 -1.29
N MET A 34 -15.04 -40.37 -2.09
CA MET A 34 -13.88 -40.73 -2.92
C MET A 34 -12.67 -41.12 -2.07
N LYS A 35 -12.40 -40.40 -0.96
CA LYS A 35 -11.35 -40.77 0.02
C LYS A 35 -11.58 -42.16 0.65
N ARG A 36 -12.82 -42.62 0.69
CA ARG A 36 -13.22 -43.92 1.26
C ARG A 36 -13.43 -45.00 0.19
N GLY A 37 -13.10 -44.73 -1.08
CA GLY A 37 -13.34 -45.66 -2.20
C GLY A 37 -14.81 -45.90 -2.51
N LEU A 38 -15.72 -45.07 -1.98
CA LEU A 38 -17.16 -45.16 -2.23
C LEU A 38 -17.52 -44.40 -3.51
N PRO A 39 -18.48 -44.90 -4.31
CA PRO A 39 -18.90 -44.23 -5.53
C PRO A 39 -19.47 -42.85 -5.24
N VAL A 40 -19.15 -41.89 -6.10
CA VAL A 40 -19.61 -40.49 -6.05
C VAL A 40 -21.14 -40.45 -6.13
N LYS A 41 -21.78 -39.52 -5.42
CA LYS A 41 -23.24 -39.32 -5.53
C LYS A 41 -23.60 -38.81 -6.92
N THR A 42 -24.63 -39.41 -7.50
CA THR A 42 -25.22 -38.92 -8.75
C THR A 42 -25.76 -37.50 -8.52
N PRO A 43 -25.37 -36.52 -9.36
CA PRO A 43 -25.87 -35.15 -9.23
C PRO A 43 -27.39 -35.15 -9.40
N ARG A 44 -28.10 -34.46 -8.49
CA ARG A 44 -29.58 -34.38 -8.51
C ARG A 44 -30.13 -33.63 -9.73
N LYS A 45 -29.30 -32.85 -10.41
CA LYS A 45 -29.65 -32.11 -11.62
C LYS A 45 -28.49 -32.25 -12.61
N LEU A 46 -28.81 -32.63 -13.84
CA LEU A 46 -27.84 -32.66 -14.92
C LEU A 46 -27.31 -31.24 -15.15
N TYR A 47 -26.00 -31.13 -15.33
CA TYR A 47 -25.36 -29.86 -15.64
C TYR A 47 -25.93 -29.32 -16.96
N ASN A 48 -26.55 -28.13 -16.90
CA ASN A 48 -27.02 -27.43 -18.08
C ASN A 48 -26.02 -26.32 -18.43
N ALA A 49 -25.20 -26.57 -19.44
CA ALA A 49 -24.17 -25.64 -19.90
C ALA A 49 -24.73 -24.30 -20.39
N THR A 50 -26.01 -24.24 -20.81
CA THR A 50 -26.67 -23.00 -21.24
C THR A 50 -27.38 -22.23 -20.11
N ALA A 51 -27.64 -22.86 -18.97
CA ALA A 51 -28.23 -22.18 -17.80
C ALA A 51 -27.17 -21.61 -16.85
N THR A 52 -25.91 -22.00 -17.03
CA THR A 52 -24.77 -21.52 -16.25
C THR A 52 -23.92 -20.67 -17.18
N SER A 53 -24.28 -19.39 -17.35
CA SER A 53 -23.32 -18.44 -17.91
C SER A 53 -22.09 -18.52 -17.02
N ALA A 54 -20.93 -18.87 -17.57
CA ALA A 54 -19.67 -18.59 -16.89
C ALA A 54 -19.78 -17.13 -16.43
N HIS A 55 -19.69 -16.88 -15.12
CA HIS A 55 -19.51 -15.51 -14.66
C HIS A 55 -18.35 -14.97 -15.48
N LEU A 56 -18.60 -13.96 -16.32
CA LEU A 56 -17.55 -13.29 -17.06
C LEU A 56 -16.47 -12.98 -16.05
N ALA A 57 -15.25 -13.47 -16.29
CA ALA A 57 -14.13 -13.20 -15.42
C ALA A 57 -14.14 -11.71 -15.12
N ARG A 58 -14.28 -11.36 -13.84
CA ARG A 58 -14.28 -9.98 -13.36
C ARG A 58 -12.93 -9.41 -13.79
N ARG A 59 -12.87 -8.74 -14.94
CA ARG A 59 -11.67 -8.04 -15.40
C ARG A 59 -11.40 -7.03 -14.29
N SER A 60 -10.26 -7.14 -13.60
CA SER A 60 -9.76 -6.05 -12.78
C SER A 60 -9.80 -4.79 -13.63
N ALA A 61 -10.21 -3.65 -13.04
CA ALA A 61 -10.07 -2.38 -13.72
C ALA A 61 -8.61 -2.26 -14.18
N ALA A 62 -8.38 -1.81 -15.42
CA ALA A 62 -7.03 -1.56 -15.88
C ALA A 62 -6.38 -0.54 -14.93
N PRO A 63 -5.11 -0.75 -14.53
CA PRO A 63 -4.43 0.23 -13.70
C PRO A 63 -4.39 1.57 -14.43
N PHE A 64 -4.56 2.64 -13.65
CA PHE A 64 -4.24 3.98 -14.11
C PHE A 64 -2.73 4.12 -14.20
N THR A 65 -2.26 4.92 -15.15
CA THR A 65 -0.83 5.16 -15.36
C THR A 65 -0.58 6.61 -15.71
N GLY A 66 0.59 7.13 -15.37
CA GLY A 66 1.00 8.49 -15.68
C GLY A 66 2.46 8.76 -15.30
N TYR A 67 2.96 9.93 -15.69
CA TYR A 67 4.28 10.41 -15.31
C TYR A 67 4.15 11.51 -14.26
N LEU A 68 5.20 11.73 -13.49
CA LEU A 68 5.27 12.85 -12.53
C LEU A 68 6.23 13.92 -13.04
N VAL A 69 5.71 15.14 -13.17
CA VAL A 69 6.45 16.33 -13.60
C VAL A 69 6.60 17.26 -12.42
N ALA A 70 7.83 17.71 -12.18
CA ALA A 70 8.17 18.68 -11.14
C ALA A 70 8.40 20.06 -11.75
N THR A 71 7.95 21.09 -11.07
CA THR A 71 8.23 22.50 -11.40
C THR A 71 8.77 23.22 -10.16
N PRO A 72 9.94 23.86 -10.22
CA PRO A 72 10.47 24.70 -9.13
C PRO A 72 9.52 25.85 -8.76
N GLN A 73 9.40 26.15 -7.47
CA GLN A 73 8.56 27.27 -7.01
C GLN A 73 9.25 28.62 -7.16
N ASN A 74 10.55 28.69 -6.84
CA ASN A 74 11.34 29.90 -7.03
C ASN A 74 12.13 29.76 -8.32
N ASN A 75 11.62 30.35 -9.41
CA ASN A 75 12.38 30.53 -10.65
C ASN A 75 13.48 31.59 -10.45
N GLY A 76 14.49 31.25 -9.65
CA GLY A 76 15.60 32.10 -9.22
C GLY A 76 16.64 32.31 -10.31
N GLY A 77 16.28 33.02 -11.38
CA GLY A 77 17.12 33.97 -12.12
C GLY A 77 18.43 33.51 -12.80
N LEU A 78 18.90 32.27 -12.67
CA LEU A 78 20.14 31.83 -13.31
C LEU A 78 19.93 30.54 -14.10
N LYS A 79 20.16 30.61 -15.41
CA LYS A 79 20.02 29.57 -16.42
C LYS A 79 21.02 28.42 -16.24
N LYS A 80 20.92 27.62 -15.19
CA LYS A 80 21.42 26.25 -15.29
C LYS A 80 20.24 25.41 -15.83
N ARG A 81 20.52 24.18 -16.25
CA ARG A 81 19.50 23.26 -16.74
C ARG A 81 19.44 22.11 -15.74
N THR A 82 19.06 22.44 -14.51
CA THR A 82 19.03 21.48 -13.40
C THR A 82 17.60 21.31 -12.91
N PRO A 83 17.30 20.24 -12.16
CA PRO A 83 15.98 20.09 -11.54
C PRO A 83 15.58 21.23 -10.59
N TYR A 84 16.54 22.06 -10.17
CA TYR A 84 16.35 23.19 -9.26
C TYR A 84 15.84 24.47 -9.95
N ASP A 85 15.94 24.59 -11.27
CA ASP A 85 15.64 25.86 -11.96
C ASP A 85 14.79 25.73 -13.24
N GLN A 86 14.37 24.51 -13.58
CA GLN A 86 13.46 24.25 -14.69
C GLN A 86 12.59 23.02 -14.42
N THR A 87 11.59 22.82 -15.27
CA THR A 87 10.76 21.61 -15.27
C THR A 87 11.63 20.35 -15.40
N SER A 88 11.33 19.37 -14.57
CA SER A 88 12.01 18.08 -14.52
C SER A 88 11.01 16.94 -14.34
N TYR A 89 11.47 15.72 -14.56
CA TYR A 89 10.66 14.51 -14.57
C TYR A 89 11.15 13.57 -13.49
N LEU A 90 10.21 12.96 -12.78
CA LEU A 90 10.53 12.03 -11.72
C LEU A 90 10.84 10.65 -12.31
N TYR A 91 11.91 10.05 -11.82
CA TYR A 91 12.29 8.68 -12.17
C TYR A 91 12.78 7.93 -10.95
N TYR A 92 12.67 6.61 -10.99
CA TYR A 92 13.29 5.74 -10.00
C TYR A 92 14.70 5.37 -10.44
N ASP A 93 15.66 5.64 -9.58
CA ASP A 93 17.05 5.28 -9.79
C ASP A 93 17.31 3.90 -9.17
N THR A 94 17.54 2.89 -10.01
CA THR A 94 17.75 1.50 -9.59
C THR A 94 19.11 1.27 -8.93
N ASP A 95 20.11 2.11 -9.22
CA ASP A 95 21.44 2.00 -8.61
C ASP A 95 21.43 2.49 -7.16
N TYR A 96 20.61 3.51 -6.88
CA TYR A 96 20.54 4.16 -5.57
C TYR A 96 19.29 3.79 -4.74
N GLY A 97 18.22 3.33 -5.38
CA GLY A 97 17.01 2.83 -4.74
C GLY A 97 15.98 3.89 -4.31
N PHE A 98 16.05 5.11 -4.84
CA PHE A 98 15.13 6.21 -4.52
C PHE A 98 14.71 7.02 -5.74
N LEU A 99 13.64 7.82 -5.60
CA LEU A 99 13.14 8.69 -6.64
C LEU A 99 14.02 9.94 -6.79
N ARG A 100 14.39 10.24 -8.03
CA ARG A 100 15.23 11.36 -8.43
C ARG A 100 14.56 12.16 -9.53
N LEU A 101 15.02 13.39 -9.70
CA LEU A 101 14.56 14.28 -10.76
C LEU A 101 15.59 14.33 -11.89
N SER A 102 15.13 14.18 -13.13
CA SER A 102 15.93 14.38 -14.34
C SER A 102 15.33 15.49 -15.19
N THR A 103 16.17 16.25 -15.88
CA THR A 103 15.70 17.23 -16.87
C THR A 103 15.51 16.62 -18.26
N ILE A 104 15.75 15.31 -18.38
CA ILE A 104 15.62 14.54 -19.61
C ILE A 104 14.32 13.74 -19.52
N ALA A 105 13.39 14.00 -20.43
CA ALA A 105 12.08 13.35 -20.44
C ALA A 105 12.15 11.83 -20.62
N SER A 106 13.14 11.32 -21.36
CA SER A 106 13.28 9.87 -21.58
C SER A 106 13.64 9.07 -20.34
N ASP A 107 14.11 9.74 -19.28
CA ASP A 107 14.48 9.06 -18.03
C ASP A 107 13.24 8.85 -17.13
N ALA A 108 12.13 9.55 -17.40
CA ALA A 108 10.96 9.55 -16.55
C ALA A 108 10.35 8.16 -16.37
N SER A 109 10.06 7.79 -15.13
CA SER A 109 9.41 6.52 -14.84
C SER A 109 7.90 6.61 -15.02
N LEU A 110 7.30 5.51 -15.49
CA LEU A 110 5.85 5.37 -15.54
C LEU A 110 5.33 4.96 -14.16
N PHE A 111 4.51 5.80 -13.55
CA PHE A 111 3.84 5.50 -12.29
C PHE A 111 2.51 4.82 -12.55
N VAL A 112 2.15 3.88 -11.67
CA VAL A 112 0.97 3.02 -11.82
C VAL A 112 0.16 2.99 -10.51
N TRP A 113 -1.17 3.00 -10.61
CA TRP A 113 -2.06 2.84 -9.46
C TRP A 113 -3.36 2.14 -9.87
N THR A 114 -3.96 1.39 -8.95
CA THR A 114 -5.13 0.54 -9.26
C THR A 114 -6.46 1.20 -8.92
N THR A 115 -6.46 2.06 -7.91
CA THR A 115 -7.65 2.71 -7.35
C THR A 115 -7.34 4.19 -7.18
N ALA A 116 -8.27 5.05 -7.58
CA ALA A 116 -8.17 6.48 -7.34
C ALA A 116 -8.73 6.84 -5.95
N GLY A 117 -8.16 7.87 -5.33
CA GLY A 117 -8.55 8.39 -4.03
C GLY A 117 -7.37 8.52 -3.08
N THR A 118 -7.70 8.70 -1.80
CA THR A 118 -6.72 8.94 -0.74
C THR A 118 -6.22 7.66 -0.10
N GLU A 119 -5.06 7.75 0.54
CA GLU A 119 -4.37 6.65 1.23
C GLU A 119 -4.17 5.43 0.31
N GLN A 120 -3.71 5.71 -0.91
CA GLN A 120 -3.46 4.69 -1.93
C GLN A 120 -1.96 4.37 -2.03
N TYR A 121 -1.68 3.19 -2.58
CA TYR A 121 -0.34 2.83 -3.02
C TYR A 121 -0.08 3.40 -4.42
N LEU A 122 1.12 3.92 -4.59
CA LEU A 122 1.67 4.29 -5.88
C LEU A 122 2.77 3.29 -6.22
N GLY A 123 2.79 2.79 -7.45
CA GLY A 123 3.87 1.94 -7.95
C GLY A 123 4.67 2.63 -9.04
N VAL A 124 5.86 2.11 -9.30
CA VAL A 124 6.66 2.43 -10.50
C VAL A 124 6.73 1.18 -11.35
N SER A 125 6.49 1.33 -12.66
CA SER A 125 6.68 0.26 -13.62
C SER A 125 8.11 0.26 -14.14
N ASP A 126 8.79 -0.86 -13.94
CA ASP A 126 10.12 -1.11 -14.51
C ASP A 126 9.94 -1.58 -15.96
N ASP A 127 10.48 -0.82 -16.91
CA ASP A 127 10.48 -1.11 -18.36
C ASP A 127 9.11 -1.35 -19.03
N GLY A 128 8.01 -0.89 -18.43
CA GLY A 128 6.66 -1.08 -18.96
C GLY A 128 6.16 -2.53 -18.87
N ASP A 129 6.84 -3.37 -18.11
CA ASP A 129 6.38 -4.70 -17.73
C ASP A 129 5.71 -4.62 -16.35
N SER A 130 4.39 -4.83 -16.31
CA SER A 130 3.59 -4.81 -15.08
C SER A 130 3.95 -5.92 -14.07
N THR A 131 4.88 -6.82 -14.40
CA THR A 131 5.33 -7.91 -13.51
C THR A 131 6.50 -7.53 -12.61
N SER A 132 7.15 -6.40 -12.88
CA SER A 132 8.25 -5.82 -12.10
C SER A 132 7.87 -4.53 -11.36
N ASP A 133 6.57 -4.22 -11.31
CA ASP A 133 6.07 -3.06 -10.56
C ASP A 133 6.43 -3.18 -9.06
N PHE A 134 7.02 -2.14 -8.48
CA PHE A 134 7.26 -2.06 -7.05
C PHE A 134 6.57 -0.83 -6.43
N GLY A 135 6.19 -0.95 -5.17
CA GLY A 135 5.55 0.14 -4.42
C GLY A 135 6.53 1.27 -4.12
N VAL A 136 6.02 2.50 -4.08
CA VAL A 136 6.74 3.69 -3.60
C VAL A 136 6.30 3.97 -2.17
N CYS A 137 7.25 4.25 -1.29
CA CYS A 137 7.02 4.61 0.11
C CYS A 137 7.79 5.89 0.43
N ALA A 138 7.35 6.62 1.46
CA ALA A 138 8.19 7.63 2.10
C ALA A 138 9.09 6.95 3.14
N SER A 139 10.40 7.02 2.96
CA SER A 139 11.41 6.55 3.90
C SER A 139 11.94 7.72 4.70
N VAL A 140 11.80 7.68 6.02
CA VAL A 140 12.22 8.73 6.94
C VAL A 140 13.74 8.79 6.99
N ILE A 141 14.31 9.97 6.77
CA ILE A 141 15.77 10.18 6.72
C ILE A 141 16.29 11.09 7.85
N THR A 142 15.47 11.97 8.38
CA THR A 142 15.74 12.71 9.62
C THR A 142 14.61 12.45 10.61
N ILE A 143 14.96 12.29 11.89
CA ILE A 143 14.01 11.94 12.95
C ILE A 143 14.29 12.89 14.13
N GLY A 144 13.26 13.65 14.50
CA GLY A 144 13.25 14.43 15.73
C GLY A 144 12.95 13.59 16.97
N SER A 145 12.02 14.05 17.82
CA SER A 145 11.47 13.22 18.90
C SER A 145 10.39 12.29 18.35
N GLY A 146 10.84 11.21 17.71
CA GLY A 146 9.98 10.22 17.08
C GLY A 146 9.67 10.54 15.62
N VAL A 147 8.87 9.70 15.00
CA VAL A 147 8.49 9.82 13.58
C VAL A 147 7.29 10.76 13.47
N ASN A 148 7.54 12.06 13.67
CA ASN A 148 6.54 13.12 13.67
C ASN A 148 7.01 14.29 12.80
N MET A 149 6.28 14.60 11.73
CA MET A 149 6.51 15.76 10.87
C MET A 149 5.57 16.89 11.29
N GLU A 150 5.89 17.54 12.40
CA GLU A 150 5.08 18.63 12.94
C GLU A 150 5.87 19.94 13.04
N PRO A 151 5.21 21.09 12.85
CA PRO A 151 5.85 22.38 13.09
C PRO A 151 6.37 22.47 14.52
N ASN A 152 7.67 22.74 14.69
CA ASN A 152 8.33 22.84 16.00
C ASN A 152 8.27 21.54 16.82
N ALA A 153 8.25 20.38 16.18
CA ALA A 153 8.32 19.09 16.85
C ALA A 153 9.49 19.05 17.85
N PRO A 154 9.25 18.62 19.11
CA PRO A 154 10.34 18.40 20.05
C PRO A 154 11.38 17.46 19.44
N GLY A 155 12.66 17.66 19.73
CA GLY A 155 13.73 16.76 19.29
C GLY A 155 14.27 16.97 17.86
N GLY A 156 13.72 17.90 17.08
CA GLY A 156 14.29 18.31 15.79
C GLY A 156 13.38 18.00 14.59
N PRO A 157 13.87 18.25 13.37
CA PRO A 157 13.07 18.08 12.16
C PRO A 157 12.88 16.61 11.78
N THR A 158 11.78 16.33 11.10
CA THR A 158 11.52 15.05 10.45
C THR A 158 11.31 15.27 8.96
N SER A 159 12.05 14.54 8.14
CA SER A 159 11.96 14.58 6.68
C SER A 159 12.01 13.17 6.11
N ALA A 160 11.49 13.00 4.91
CA ALA A 160 11.47 11.73 4.22
C ALA A 160 11.90 11.86 2.76
N ILE A 161 12.36 10.75 2.19
CA ILE A 161 12.60 10.57 0.76
C ILE A 161 11.58 9.60 0.20
N PHE A 162 11.30 9.68 -1.10
CA PHE A 162 10.48 8.65 -1.74
C PHE A 162 11.38 7.56 -2.32
N SER A 163 11.14 6.33 -1.92
CA SER A 163 11.94 5.17 -2.29
C SER A 163 11.07 3.96 -2.58
N GLN A 164 11.68 2.89 -3.06
CA GLN A 164 11.00 1.61 -3.14
C GLN A 164 10.54 1.18 -1.73
N CYS A 165 9.28 0.74 -1.63
CA CYS A 165 8.76 0.05 -0.47
C CYS A 165 9.41 -1.34 -0.37
N PRO A 166 9.96 -1.72 0.79
CA PRO A 166 10.32 -3.11 1.03
C PRO A 166 9.04 -3.95 1.09
N THR A 167 9.13 -5.22 0.67
CA THR A 167 7.96 -6.14 0.61
C THR A 167 7.19 -6.27 1.91
N ALA A 168 7.83 -6.06 3.06
CA ALA A 168 7.18 -6.07 4.37
C ALA A 168 6.19 -4.89 4.58
N TYR A 169 6.28 -3.83 3.77
CA TYR A 169 5.53 -2.58 3.87
C TYR A 169 4.53 -2.38 2.73
N ASP A 170 4.55 -3.21 1.68
CA ASP A 170 3.73 -3.08 0.46
C ASP A 170 2.21 -3.24 0.66
N ASN A 171 1.76 -3.62 1.86
CA ASN A 171 0.35 -3.92 2.13
C ASN A 171 -0.09 -3.52 3.55
N LEU A 172 0.58 -2.56 4.17
CA LEU A 172 0.13 -1.98 5.42
C LEU A 172 -1.16 -1.17 5.22
N THR A 173 -1.95 -1.04 6.28
CA THR A 173 -2.97 0.01 6.39
C THR A 173 -2.31 1.31 6.86
N PRO A 174 -2.94 2.49 6.64
CA PRO A 174 -2.42 3.75 7.18
C PRO A 174 -2.12 3.69 8.68
N SER A 175 -3.02 3.09 9.47
CA SER A 175 -2.80 2.88 10.91
C SER A 175 -1.62 1.98 11.26
N GLN A 176 -1.23 1.04 10.39
CA GLN A 176 -0.06 0.20 10.60
C GLN A 176 1.24 0.89 10.20
N ALA A 177 1.16 1.81 9.24
CA ALA A 177 2.28 2.63 8.76
C ALA A 177 2.54 3.87 9.62
N SER A 178 1.56 4.28 10.42
CA SER A 178 1.67 5.33 11.44
C SER A 178 2.90 5.16 12.33
N GLY A 179 3.74 6.19 12.39
CA GLY A 179 4.98 6.18 13.18
C GLY A 179 6.10 5.27 12.67
N GLN A 180 5.93 4.61 11.53
CA GLN A 180 6.97 3.77 10.94
C GLN A 180 8.00 4.62 10.18
N GLY A 181 9.25 4.16 10.17
CA GLY A 181 10.33 4.77 9.37
C GLY A 181 10.14 4.61 7.86
N ILE A 182 9.22 3.76 7.41
CA ILE A 182 8.83 3.58 6.01
C ILE A 182 7.31 3.62 5.96
N GLN A 183 6.76 4.53 5.14
CA GLN A 183 5.35 4.85 5.14
C GLN A 183 4.71 4.62 3.77
N GLY A 184 3.67 3.80 3.78
CA GLY A 184 2.74 3.52 2.69
C GLY A 184 1.52 2.82 3.29
N PRO A 185 0.29 3.09 2.83
CA PRO A 185 -0.08 3.89 1.67
C PRO A 185 -0.37 5.36 2.04
N ILE A 186 0.25 6.29 1.32
CA ILE A 186 0.24 7.72 1.66
C ILE A 186 -0.13 8.65 0.50
N PHE A 187 -0.47 8.12 -0.67
CA PHE A 187 -0.70 8.95 -1.86
C PHE A 187 -2.17 9.26 -2.09
N ASP A 188 -2.44 10.45 -2.62
CA ASP A 188 -3.67 10.75 -3.34
C ASP A 188 -3.45 10.44 -4.83
N THR A 189 -4.28 9.56 -5.37
CA THR A 189 -4.14 9.06 -6.73
C THR A 189 -5.35 9.46 -7.56
N PRO A 190 -5.17 10.09 -8.73
CA PRO A 190 -6.27 10.70 -9.46
C PRO A 190 -7.01 9.68 -10.34
N SER A 191 -8.27 9.98 -10.66
CA SER A 191 -9.06 9.22 -11.65
C SER A 191 -8.94 9.78 -13.07
N SER A 192 -8.32 10.96 -13.23
CA SER A 192 -8.11 11.64 -14.51
C SER A 192 -6.83 12.47 -14.47
N LEU A 193 -6.17 12.61 -15.61
CA LEU A 193 -4.94 13.40 -15.78
C LEU A 193 -5.18 14.62 -16.69
N PRO A 194 -4.49 15.75 -16.45
CA PRO A 194 -3.49 15.92 -15.41
C PRO A 194 -4.10 16.21 -14.02
N ALA A 195 -3.33 16.00 -12.96
CA ALA A 195 -3.77 16.22 -11.58
C ALA A 195 -2.60 16.52 -10.64
N ILE A 196 -2.84 17.28 -9.58
CA ILE A 196 -1.82 17.59 -8.56
C ILE A 196 -1.39 16.31 -7.86
N PHE A 197 -0.09 16.13 -7.67
CA PHE A 197 0.44 15.09 -6.79
C PHE A 197 0.33 15.53 -5.35
N SER A 198 -0.27 14.67 -4.52
CA SER A 198 -0.37 14.86 -3.08
C SER A 198 -0.06 13.55 -2.36
N ALA A 199 0.59 13.67 -1.22
CA ALA A 199 0.94 12.61 -0.31
C ALA A 199 0.96 13.18 1.11
N TRP A 200 0.70 12.33 2.09
CA TRP A 200 0.70 12.71 3.51
C TRP A 200 1.83 12.03 4.27
N PHE A 201 2.09 12.54 5.47
CA PHE A 201 2.98 11.89 6.42
C PHE A 201 2.18 11.40 7.63
N LEU A 202 2.41 10.15 8.04
CA LEU A 202 1.70 9.48 9.12
C LEU A 202 2.53 9.57 10.40
N ASN A 203 2.13 10.43 11.33
CA ASN A 203 2.85 10.68 12.58
C ASN A 203 2.68 9.53 13.56
N GLN A 204 3.61 9.39 14.50
CA GLN A 204 3.61 8.33 15.51
C GLN A 204 2.40 8.37 16.46
N ASP A 205 1.74 9.51 16.61
CA ASP A 205 0.56 9.71 17.44
C ASP A 205 -0.77 9.51 16.67
N ASP A 206 -0.71 8.86 15.50
CA ASP A 206 -1.82 8.63 14.58
C ASP A 206 -2.42 9.91 13.96
N THR A 207 -1.77 11.06 14.14
CA THR A 207 -2.09 12.26 13.36
C THR A 207 -1.48 12.19 11.96
N ILE A 208 -2.02 13.00 11.04
CA ILE A 208 -1.56 13.05 9.65
C ILE A 208 -1.13 14.48 9.34
N THR A 209 0.10 14.63 8.87
CA THR A 209 0.59 15.90 8.32
C THR A 209 0.20 15.97 6.86
N THR A 210 -0.61 16.98 6.52
CA THR A 210 -1.20 17.14 5.18
C THR A 210 -0.65 18.32 4.38
N ASP A 211 0.12 19.18 5.04
CA ASP A 211 0.74 20.40 4.53
C ASP A 211 2.24 20.22 4.28
N ALA A 212 2.73 18.98 4.22
CA ALA A 212 4.09 18.67 3.86
C ALA A 212 4.40 19.17 2.44
N LEU A 213 5.57 19.77 2.26
CA LEU A 213 6.03 20.32 1.00
C LEU A 213 6.98 19.33 0.30
N TYR A 214 7.05 19.42 -1.02
CA TYR A 214 7.99 18.62 -1.82
C TYR A 214 9.23 19.41 -2.17
N TRP A 215 10.35 18.72 -2.15
CA TRP A 215 11.66 19.31 -2.35
C TRP A 215 12.47 18.45 -3.30
N VAL A 216 13.24 19.09 -4.18
CA VAL A 216 14.45 18.48 -4.73
C VAL A 216 15.63 18.90 -3.86
N PHE A 217 16.50 17.96 -3.52
CA PHE A 217 17.61 18.25 -2.62
C PHE A 217 18.84 17.37 -2.87
N ASP A 218 20.00 17.94 -2.52
CA ASP A 218 21.30 17.28 -2.53
C ASP A 218 21.87 17.18 -1.11
N THR A 219 22.40 16.01 -0.78
CA THR A 219 23.24 15.73 0.41
C THR A 219 24.45 14.89 -0.01
N PRO A 220 25.40 14.58 0.90
CA PRO A 220 26.47 13.63 0.59
C PRO A 220 26.00 12.23 0.16
N TYR A 221 24.73 11.88 0.39
CA TYR A 221 24.16 10.55 0.10
C TYR A 221 23.04 10.59 -0.94
N TYR A 222 22.44 11.75 -1.18
CA TYR A 222 21.28 11.94 -2.04
C TYR A 222 21.59 13.02 -3.07
N THR A 223 21.26 12.79 -4.35
CA THR A 223 21.49 13.80 -5.40
C THR A 223 20.26 13.88 -6.27
N ASP A 224 19.79 15.09 -6.53
CA ASP A 224 18.53 15.39 -7.22
C ASP A 224 17.35 14.58 -6.64
N ALA A 225 17.38 14.28 -5.34
CA ALA A 225 16.44 13.36 -4.72
C ALA A 225 15.09 14.05 -4.47
N LEU A 226 14.00 13.30 -4.60
CA LEU A 226 12.68 13.78 -4.19
C LEU A 226 12.49 13.57 -2.68
N GLY A 227 12.27 14.67 -1.97
CA GLY A 227 12.01 14.70 -0.54
C GLY A 227 10.66 15.31 -0.18
N MET A 228 10.23 15.03 1.05
CA MET A 228 9.07 15.62 1.71
C MET A 228 9.46 16.13 3.09
N ALA A 229 9.13 17.39 3.37
CA ALA A 229 9.43 18.07 4.63
C ALA A 229 8.58 19.35 4.79
N LEU A 230 8.53 19.91 6.00
CA LEU A 230 7.86 21.19 6.25
C LEU A 230 8.73 22.39 5.83
N SER A 231 10.05 22.24 5.86
CA SER A 231 11.00 23.27 5.48
C SER A 231 12.29 22.69 4.87
N ALA A 232 13.00 23.49 4.07
CA ALA A 232 14.31 23.12 3.53
C ALA A 232 15.33 22.76 4.62
N SER A 233 15.26 23.43 5.78
CA SER A 233 16.17 23.18 6.91
C SER A 233 15.94 21.82 7.58
N ASP A 234 14.84 21.13 7.29
CA ASP A 234 14.50 19.87 7.95
C ASP A 234 15.36 18.69 7.48
N PHE A 235 16.07 18.85 6.36
CA PHE A 235 17.01 17.88 5.80
C PHE A 235 18.38 17.89 6.54
N GLU A 236 18.39 18.04 7.88
CA GLU A 236 19.58 18.18 8.75
C GLU A 236 20.66 17.06 8.66
N PRO A 237 21.96 17.36 8.88
CA PRO A 237 22.68 18.54 8.41
C PRO A 237 23.97 18.14 7.66
N VAL A 238 24.81 19.13 7.35
CA VAL A 238 26.18 19.06 6.80
C VAL A 238 26.23 19.10 5.26
N ASP A 239 26.39 20.33 4.76
CA ASP A 239 26.78 20.65 3.38
C ASP A 239 25.77 20.31 2.26
N ALA A 240 24.46 20.41 2.54
CA ALA A 240 23.44 20.43 1.48
C ALA A 240 23.64 21.68 0.60
N VAL A 241 24.25 21.52 -0.57
CA VAL A 241 24.61 22.63 -1.45
C VAL A 241 23.37 23.21 -2.14
N GLN A 242 22.30 22.42 -2.32
CA GLN A 242 21.09 22.84 -3.04
C GLN A 242 19.83 22.15 -2.52
N THR A 243 18.81 22.94 -2.22
CA THR A 243 17.43 22.50 -1.96
C THR A 243 16.52 23.48 -2.69
N GLU A 244 15.51 22.98 -3.40
CA GLU A 244 14.48 23.83 -4.00
C GLU A 244 13.11 23.21 -3.78
N GLN A 245 12.14 24.04 -3.41
CA GLN A 245 10.77 23.61 -3.28
C GLN A 245 10.17 23.39 -4.67
N ILE A 246 9.47 22.29 -4.84
CA ILE A 246 8.86 21.93 -6.12
C ILE A 246 7.36 21.68 -5.96
N THR A 247 6.63 21.83 -7.06
CA THR A 247 5.27 21.30 -7.21
C THR A 247 5.32 20.10 -8.14
N LEU A 248 4.53 19.06 -7.84
CA LEU A 248 4.44 17.84 -8.63
C LEU A 248 3.05 17.71 -9.25
N GLU A 249 3.00 17.26 -10.50
CA GLU A 249 1.77 17.02 -11.26
C GLU A 249 1.86 15.67 -11.98
N TYR A 250 0.80 14.86 -11.86
CA TYR A 250 0.58 13.71 -12.70
C TYR A 250 0.19 14.15 -14.12
N VAL A 251 0.85 13.63 -15.13
CA VAL A 251 0.56 13.89 -16.55
C VAL A 251 0.43 12.58 -17.33
N ALA A 252 -0.43 12.57 -18.34
CA ALA A 252 -0.64 11.37 -19.17
C ALA A 252 0.51 11.11 -20.16
N SER A 253 1.29 12.15 -20.49
CA SER A 253 2.36 12.11 -21.48
C SER A 253 3.36 13.23 -21.24
N LEU A 254 4.60 12.98 -21.63
CA LEU A 254 5.69 13.96 -21.55
C LEU A 254 5.68 14.86 -22.79
N ALA A 255 5.99 16.14 -22.60
CA ALA A 255 6.13 17.13 -23.67
C ALA A 255 7.52 17.09 -24.32
#